data_AF-A0A957VSD2-F1
#
_entry.id   AF-A0A957VSD2-F1
#
_cell.length_a   1.000
_cell.length_b   1.000
_cell.length_c   1.000
_cell.angle_alpha   90.00
_cell.angle_beta   90.00
_cell.angle_gamma   90.00
#
_symmetry.space_group_name_H-M   'P 1'
#
loop_
_entity.id
_entity.type
_entity.pdbx_description
1 polymer ?
#
loop_
_entity_poly.entity_id
_entity_poly.type
_entity_poly.pdbx_seq_one_letter_code
_entity_poly.pdbx_strand_id
1 'polypeptide(L)'
;NSYNWGGYAIFKLWPGYQVYIDGRTDLYDDAFIRRYLDVMTANDGWRQTLDDDEINTILIETNSTLAKFLRLESSGWETVYQDDMAAVFVRAK
;
A
#
# COMPACT_ATOMS: atom_id res chain seq x y z
N ASN A 1 2.89 -1.55 -0.17
CA ASN A 1 3.42 -0.66 0.90
C ASN A 1 3.54 0.77 0.36
N SER A 2 3.66 1.78 1.23
CA SER A 2 4.07 3.13 0.79
C SER A 2 5.57 3.20 0.50
N TYR A 3 5.97 4.20 -0.28
CA TYR A 3 7.34 4.48 -0.70
C TYR A 3 8.35 4.43 0.46
N ASN A 4 8.08 5.14 1.56
CA ASN A 4 9.00 5.23 2.70
C ASN A 4 9.21 3.88 3.40
N TRP A 5 8.21 3.00 3.36
CA TRP A 5 8.28 1.67 3.97
C TRP A 5 9.06 0.66 3.12
N GLY A 6 9.27 0.92 1.82
CA GLY A 6 9.81 -0.07 0.88
C GLY A 6 11.19 -0.59 1.27
N GLY A 7 12.13 0.30 1.59
CA GLY A 7 13.49 -0.10 1.98
C GLY A 7 13.52 -0.95 3.26
N TYR A 8 12.73 -0.57 4.27
CA TYR A 8 12.64 -1.33 5.51
C TYR A 8 11.97 -2.70 5.30
N ALA A 9 10.90 -2.75 4.51
CA ALA A 9 10.18 -3.98 4.21
C ALA A 9 11.06 -4.97 3.44
N ILE A 10 11.86 -4.52 2.47
CA ILE A 10 12.88 -5.36 1.81
C ILE A 10 13.85 -5.92 2.85
N PHE A 11 14.42 -5.06 3.70
CA PHE A 11 15.42 -5.47 4.69
C PHE A 11 14.90 -6.54 5.66
N LYS A 12 13.63 -6.46 6.07
CA LYS A 12 13.06 -7.34 7.10
C LYS A 12 12.28 -8.54 6.58
N LEU A 13 11.64 -8.43 5.41
CA LEU A 13 10.63 -9.39 4.97
C LEU A 13 11.01 -10.14 3.70
N TRP A 14 12.08 -9.73 3.01
CA TRP A 14 12.55 -10.46 1.83
C TRP A 14 13.10 -11.85 2.21
N PRO A 15 12.82 -12.91 1.43
CA PRO A 15 12.01 -12.95 0.19
C PRO A 15 10.52 -13.26 0.40
N GLY A 16 10.06 -13.41 1.64
CA GLY A 16 8.70 -13.84 1.96
C GLY A 16 7.61 -12.82 1.55
N TYR A 17 7.95 -11.52 1.54
CA TYR A 17 7.07 -10.46 1.05
C TYR A 17 7.82 -9.56 0.05
N GLN A 18 7.20 -9.36 -1.11
CA GLN A 18 7.67 -8.41 -2.11
C GLN A 18 7.08 -7.02 -1.82
N VAL A 19 7.87 -5.98 -2.07
CA VAL A 19 7.40 -4.60 -1.97
C VAL A 19 6.78 -4.14 -3.29
N TYR A 20 5.79 -3.27 -3.19
CA TYR A 20 5.17 -2.65 -4.36
C TYR A 20 6.04 -1.50 -4.89
N ILE A 21 6.59 -0.68 -3.99
CA ILE A 21 7.46 0.45 -4.32
C ILE A 21 8.55 0.60 -3.25
N ASP A 22 9.71 1.15 -3.62
CA ASP A 22 10.77 1.54 -2.70
C ASP A 22 11.59 2.72 -3.25
N GLY A 23 12.67 3.09 -2.54
CA GLY A 23 13.54 4.23 -2.84
C GLY A 23 14.31 4.18 -4.16
N ARG A 24 14.32 3.04 -4.86
CA ARG A 24 15.00 2.87 -6.15
C ARG A 24 14.11 3.35 -7.30
N THR A 25 13.60 4.58 -7.20
CA THR A 25 12.61 5.14 -8.15
C THR A 25 13.08 5.14 -9.59
N ASP A 26 14.40 5.22 -9.81
CA ASP A 26 15.05 5.13 -11.12
C ASP A 26 14.82 3.81 -11.84
N LEU A 27 14.38 2.77 -11.13
CA LEU A 27 14.02 1.46 -11.68
C LEU A 27 12.55 1.33 -12.08
N TYR A 28 11.73 2.35 -11.83
CA TYR A 28 10.30 2.34 -12.11
C TYR A 28 9.98 3.35 -13.22
N ASP A 29 9.03 3.01 -14.10
CA ASP A 29 8.57 3.94 -15.12
C ASP A 29 7.53 4.95 -14.56
N ASP A 30 7.37 6.06 -15.27
CA ASP A 30 6.46 7.14 -14.88
C ASP A 30 5.01 6.69 -14.77
N ALA A 31 4.58 5.72 -15.60
CA ALA A 31 3.21 5.22 -15.60
C ALA A 31 2.91 4.43 -14.32
N PHE A 32 3.85 3.60 -13.89
CA PHE A 32 3.79 2.88 -12.63
C PHE A 32 3.77 3.85 -11.45
N ILE A 33 4.68 4.83 -11.43
CA ILE A 33 4.74 5.83 -10.34
C ILE A 33 3.42 6.61 -10.26
N ARG A 34 2.85 7.01 -11.40
CA ARG A 34 1.54 7.68 -11.47
C ARG A 34 0.43 6.80 -10.89
N ARG A 35 0.34 5.54 -11.32
CA ARG A 35 -0.64 4.57 -10.80
C ARG A 35 -0.51 4.38 -9.29
N TYR A 36 0.71 4.24 -8.78
CA TYR A 36 0.97 4.17 -7.34
C TYR A 36 0.47 5.42 -6.61
N LEU A 37 0.73 6.62 -7.15
CA LEU A 37 0.27 7.86 -6.56
C LEU A 37 -1.26 7.95 -6.55
N ASP A 38 -1.93 7.55 -7.64
CA ASP A 38 -3.40 7.51 -7.72
C ASP A 38 -3.99 6.58 -6.65
N VAL A 39 -3.35 5.45 -6.36
CA VAL A 39 -3.73 4.57 -5.25
C VAL A 39 -3.53 5.26 -3.89
N MET A 40 -2.36 5.85 -3.65
CA MET A 40 -2.05 6.49 -2.37
C MET A 40 -2.93 7.70 -2.06
N THR A 41 -3.39 8.43 -3.08
CA THR A 41 -4.32 9.56 -2.94
C THR A 41 -5.79 9.15 -3.02
N ALA A 42 -6.08 7.86 -3.20
CA ALA A 42 -7.43 7.32 -3.37
C ALA A 42 -8.21 7.99 -4.52
N ASN A 43 -7.51 8.30 -5.63
CA ASN A 43 -8.12 8.80 -6.87
C ASN A 43 -8.97 7.71 -7.54
N ASP A 44 -9.81 8.11 -8.50
CA ASP A 44 -10.66 7.18 -9.25
C ASP A 44 -9.90 5.96 -9.76
N GLY A 45 -10.45 4.77 -9.55
CA GLY A 45 -9.84 3.51 -9.96
C GLY A 45 -8.85 2.90 -8.96
N TRP A 46 -8.57 3.52 -7.81
CA TRP A 46 -7.63 2.98 -6.82
C TRP A 46 -7.99 1.57 -6.33
N ARG A 47 -9.29 1.27 -6.13
CA ARG A 47 -9.77 -0.06 -5.73
C ARG A 47 -9.47 -1.10 -6.78
N GLN A 48 -9.83 -0.79 -8.02
CA GLN A 48 -9.58 -1.67 -9.16
C GLN A 48 -8.08 -1.90 -9.36
N THR A 49 -7.24 -0.89 -9.11
CA THR A 49 -5.79 -1.07 -9.16
C THR A 49 -5.30 -2.06 -8.09
N LEU A 50 -5.79 -1.95 -6.84
CA LEU A 50 -5.45 -2.92 -5.78
C LEU A 50 -5.93 -4.33 -6.10
N ASP A 51 -7.04 -4.47 -6.83
CA ASP A 51 -7.58 -5.76 -7.27
C ASP A 51 -6.80 -6.35 -8.45
N ASP A 52 -6.54 -5.54 -9.48
CA ASP A 52 -5.79 -5.92 -10.68
C ASP A 52 -4.34 -6.32 -10.34
N ASP A 53 -3.73 -5.64 -9.36
CA ASP A 53 -2.38 -5.93 -8.87
C ASP A 53 -2.37 -7.00 -7.75
N GLU A 54 -3.51 -7.64 -7.47
CA GLU A 54 -3.68 -8.72 -6.49
C GLU A 54 -3.13 -8.39 -5.08
N ILE A 55 -3.28 -7.13 -4.66
CA ILE A 55 -2.78 -6.67 -3.37
C ILE A 55 -3.59 -7.29 -2.25
N ASN A 56 -2.91 -7.97 -1.34
CA ASN A 56 -3.51 -8.62 -0.17
C ASN A 56 -3.07 -8.02 1.17
N THR A 57 -2.02 -7.20 1.16
CA THR A 57 -1.46 -6.56 2.36
C THR A 57 -0.96 -5.17 2.05
N ILE A 58 -1.34 -4.19 2.87
CA ILE A 58 -0.96 -2.79 2.71
C ILE A 58 -0.32 -2.30 3.99
N LEU A 59 0.96 -1.93 3.92
CA LEU A 59 1.71 -1.23 4.98
C LEU A 59 1.92 0.23 4.56
N ILE A 60 1.31 1.17 5.27
CA ILE A 60 1.33 2.60 4.97
C ILE A 60 1.31 3.44 6.25
N GLU A 61 1.54 4.74 6.12
CA GLU A 61 1.45 5.68 7.22
C GLU A 61 0.01 5.77 7.75
N THR A 62 -0.16 5.74 9.08
CA THR A 62 -1.47 5.67 9.75
C THR A 62 -2.46 6.73 9.29
N ASN A 63 -1.96 7.94 9.03
CA ASN A 63 -2.76 9.12 8.68
C ASN A 63 -2.81 9.43 7.18
N SER A 64 -2.26 8.56 6.33
CA SER A 64 -2.31 8.72 4.87
C SER A 64 -3.75 8.71 4.34
N THR A 65 -3.97 9.30 3.16
CA THR A 65 -5.29 9.36 2.52
C THR A 65 -5.84 7.96 2.29
N LEU A 66 -5.06 7.06 1.68
CA LEU A 66 -5.45 5.67 1.47
C LEU A 66 -5.84 4.96 2.79
N ALA A 67 -5.08 5.13 3.88
CA ALA A 67 -5.43 4.52 5.17
C ALA A 67 -6.80 4.96 5.68
N LYS A 68 -7.17 6.24 5.48
CA LYS A 68 -8.50 6.73 5.86
C LYS A 68 -9.61 6.06 5.04
N PHE A 69 -9.42 5.91 3.74
CA PHE A 69 -10.40 5.22 2.87
C PHE A 69 -10.51 3.73 3.18
N LEU A 70 -9.39 3.02 3.37
CA LEU A 70 -9.39 1.60 3.72
C LEU A 70 -10.15 1.32 5.03
N ARG A 71 -10.04 2.21 6.04
CA ARG A 71 -10.81 2.09 7.29
C ARG A 71 -12.31 2.29 7.11
N LEU A 72 -12.74 3.05 6.09
CA LEU A 72 -14.16 3.22 5.77
C LEU A 72 -14.71 2.01 5.00
N GLU A 73 -13.84 1.20 4.39
CA GLU A 73 -14.19 0.01 3.61
C GLU A 73 -14.12 -1.28 4.42
N SER A 74 -14.93 -1.35 5.48
CA SER A 74 -14.95 -2.47 6.41
C SER A 74 -15.30 -3.83 5.79
N SER A 75 -15.85 -3.88 4.58
CA SER A 75 -16.15 -5.13 3.87
C SER A 75 -15.01 -5.66 3.00
N GLY A 76 -14.04 -4.82 2.62
CA GLY A 76 -12.95 -5.21 1.72
C GLY A 76 -11.61 -5.36 2.41
N TRP A 77 -11.40 -4.63 3.51
CA TRP A 77 -10.12 -4.56 4.21
C TRP A 77 -10.30 -4.59 5.73
N GLU A 78 -9.46 -5.38 6.38
CA GLU A 78 -9.36 -5.45 7.84
C GLU A 78 -8.08 -4.74 8.30
N THR A 79 -8.19 -3.91 9.33
CA THR A 79 -7.02 -3.29 9.98
C THR A 79 -6.47 -4.26 11.03
N VAL A 80 -5.34 -4.91 10.75
CA VAL A 80 -4.72 -5.89 11.66
C VAL A 80 -3.66 -5.28 12.58
N TYR A 81 -3.19 -4.08 12.26
CA TYR A 81 -2.27 -3.32 13.09
C TYR A 81 -2.42 -1.82 12.85
N GLN A 82 -2.32 -1.03 13.92
CA GLN A 82 -2.23 0.42 13.83
C GLN A 82 -1.51 0.98 15.08
N ASP A 83 -0.54 1.86 14.85
CA ASP A 83 0.02 2.76 15.86
C ASP A 83 0.04 4.21 15.32
N ASP A 84 0.75 5.12 15.99
CA ASP A 84 0.82 6.53 15.58
C ASP A 84 1.55 6.76 14.24
N MET A 85 2.30 5.77 13.76
CA MET A 85 3.14 5.87 12.56
C MET A 85 2.65 4.97 11.42
N ALA A 86 2.37 3.70 11.68
CA ALA A 86 2.07 2.67 10.71
C ALA A 86 0.68 2.06 10.89
N ALA A 87 0.02 1.79 9.76
CA ALA A 87 -1.17 0.96 9.68
C ALA A 87 -0.93 -0.21 8.72
N VAL A 88 -1.40 -1.39 9.10
CA VAL A 88 -1.39 -2.59 8.26
C VAL A 88 -2.82 -3.05 8.01
N PHE A 89 -3.14 -3.17 6.73
CA PHE A 89 -4.42 -3.68 6.25
C PHE A 89 -4.21 -5.01 5.55
N VAL A 90 -5.14 -5.95 5.76
CA VAL A 90 -5.21 -7.21 5.00
C VAL A 90 -6.57 -7.31 4.32
N ARG A 91 -6.60 -7.91 3.13
CA ARG A 91 -7.84 -8.09 2.39
C ARG A 91 -8.77 -9.02 3.17
N ALA A 92 -10.03 -8.60 3.34
CA ALA A 92 -11.05 -9.43 3.97
C ALA A 92 -11.37 -10.64 3.08
N LYS A 93 -11.68 -11.78 3.69
CA LYS A 93 -12.06 -13.01 2.98
C LYS A 93 -13.52 -13.00 2.55
#